data_AF-A0AAU5WM76-F1
#
_entry.id   AF-A0AAU5WM76-F1
#
_cell.length_a   1.000
_cell.length_b   1.000
_cell.length_c   1.000
_cell.angle_alpha   90.00
_cell.angle_beta   90.00
_cell.angle_gamma   90.00
#
_symmetry.space_group_name_H-M   'P 1'
#
loop_
_entity.id
_entity.type
_entity.pdbx_description
1 polymer ?
#
loop_
_entity_poly.entity_id
_entity_poly.type
_entity_poly.pdbx_seq_one_letter_code
_entity_poly.pdbx_strand_id
1 'polypeptide(L)'
;MITRTAFTGLAVAAAAALTLTVPVAPSAQAAEARAPRVIRCALVEAELPTVFGRDCGNEHWGPIQDFVIVDRDTRKAFHCRSGWAEGSLWVRGEDCRQVRAPGA
;
A
#
# COMPACT_ATOMS: atom_id res chain seq x y z
N MET A 1 29.36 -49.59 -24.39
CA MET A 1 28.32 -50.41 -23.73
C MET A 1 27.00 -49.65 -23.82
N ILE A 2 26.01 -50.23 -24.49
CA ILE A 2 24.68 -49.66 -24.73
C ILE A 2 23.71 -50.44 -23.83
N THR A 3 23.05 -49.78 -22.89
CA THR A 3 22.05 -50.42 -22.02
C THR A 3 20.65 -50.01 -22.49
N ARG A 4 19.88 -51.02 -22.91
CA ARG A 4 18.52 -50.92 -23.43
C ARG A 4 17.48 -50.88 -22.29
N THR A 5 16.52 -49.95 -22.45
CA THR A 5 15.07 -49.97 -22.13
C THR A 5 14.48 -50.98 -21.12
N ALA A 6 13.64 -50.47 -20.21
CA ALA A 6 12.35 -51.09 -19.87
C ALA A 6 11.32 -50.02 -19.43
N PHE A 7 10.33 -49.76 -20.28
CA PHE A 7 9.09 -49.07 -19.96
C PHE A 7 8.12 -50.09 -19.35
N THR A 8 7.54 -49.78 -18.18
CA THR A 8 6.41 -50.53 -17.63
C THR A 8 5.36 -49.54 -17.17
N GLY A 9 4.22 -49.55 -17.86
CA GLY A 9 3.08 -48.71 -17.55
C GLY A 9 2.21 -49.29 -16.43
N LEU A 10 1.38 -48.42 -15.85
CA LEU A 10 0.15 -48.79 -15.17
C LEU A 10 -0.78 -47.56 -15.21
N ALA A 11 -1.75 -47.62 -16.11
CA ALA A 11 -2.87 -46.70 -16.16
C ALA A 11 -3.88 -47.11 -15.08
N VAL A 12 -4.19 -46.20 -14.16
CA VAL A 12 -5.33 -46.35 -13.25
C VAL A 12 -6.28 -45.19 -13.56
N ALA A 13 -7.36 -45.49 -14.26
CA ALA A 13 -8.45 -44.57 -14.48
C ALA A 13 -9.30 -44.49 -13.21
N ALA A 14 -9.27 -43.34 -12.53
CA ALA A 14 -10.17 -43.03 -11.43
C ALA A 14 -11.17 -41.97 -11.91
N ALA A 15 -12.42 -42.36 -12.07
CA ALA A 15 -13.53 -41.47 -12.36
C ALA A 15 -13.82 -40.62 -11.11
N ALA A 16 -13.40 -39.36 -11.11
CA ALA A 16 -13.78 -38.39 -10.08
C ALA A 16 -15.14 -37.78 -10.43
N ALA A 17 -16.13 -38.01 -9.58
CA ALA A 17 -17.43 -37.36 -9.64
C ALA A 17 -17.25 -35.84 -9.54
N LEU A 18 -17.67 -35.12 -10.59
CA LEU A 18 -17.68 -33.66 -10.63
C LEU A 18 -18.80 -33.14 -9.71
N THR A 19 -18.48 -32.88 -8.45
CA THR A 19 -19.29 -32.01 -7.61
C THR A 19 -19.16 -30.59 -8.14
N LEU A 20 -20.20 -30.11 -8.85
CA LEU A 20 -20.34 -28.71 -9.24
C LEU A 20 -20.56 -27.88 -7.97
N THR A 21 -19.46 -27.44 -7.36
CA THR A 21 -19.49 -26.35 -6.38
C THR A 21 -19.77 -25.06 -7.14
N VAL A 22 -20.99 -24.53 -7.00
CA VAL A 22 -21.30 -23.18 -7.47
C VAL A 22 -20.47 -22.21 -6.62
N PRO A 23 -19.50 -21.47 -7.19
CA PRO A 23 -18.81 -20.45 -6.42
C PRO A 23 -19.82 -19.34 -6.12
N VAL A 24 -20.19 -19.19 -4.86
CA VAL A 24 -20.83 -17.97 -4.37
C VAL A 24 -19.86 -16.84 -4.66
N ALA A 25 -20.23 -15.93 -5.56
CA ALA A 25 -19.45 -14.75 -5.86
C ALA A 25 -19.24 -13.98 -4.54
N PRO A 26 -18.00 -13.61 -4.17
CA PRO A 26 -17.78 -12.76 -3.01
C PRO A 26 -18.58 -11.48 -3.24
N SER A 27 -19.50 -11.19 -2.32
CA SER A 27 -20.13 -9.87 -2.24
C SER A 27 -19.01 -8.83 -2.28
N ALA A 28 -19.04 -7.95 -3.28
CA ALA A 28 -18.11 -6.83 -3.39
C ALA A 28 -18.15 -6.06 -2.07
N GLN A 29 -17.19 -6.35 -1.20
CA GLN A 29 -17.00 -5.62 0.04
C GLN A 29 -16.68 -4.21 -0.43
N ALA A 30 -17.60 -3.28 -0.18
CA ALA A 30 -17.33 -1.86 -0.34
C ALA A 30 -16.01 -1.62 0.38
N ALA A 31 -14.97 -1.29 -0.38
CA ALA A 31 -13.67 -0.97 0.19
C ALA A 31 -13.92 0.23 1.08
N GLU A 32 -14.02 -0.03 2.39
CA GLU A 32 -14.23 0.99 3.38
C GLU A 32 -13.08 1.97 3.20
N ALA A 33 -13.41 3.18 2.73
CA ALA A 33 -12.42 4.15 2.31
C ALA A 33 -11.53 4.46 3.52
N ARG A 34 -10.37 3.79 3.58
CA ARG A 34 -9.47 3.90 4.73
C ARG A 34 -9.01 5.34 4.78
N ALA A 35 -9.33 6.02 5.88
CA ALA A 35 -8.94 7.40 6.08
C ALA A 35 -7.42 7.53 5.87
N PRO A 36 -6.96 8.56 5.14
CA PRO A 36 -5.55 8.72 4.85
C PRO A 36 -4.75 8.91 6.15
N ARG A 37 -3.53 8.38 6.17
CA ARG A 37 -2.63 8.54 7.33
C ARG A 37 -2.27 10.01 7.48
N VAL A 38 -2.42 10.59 8.67
CA VAL A 38 -2.01 11.97 8.95
C VAL A 38 -0.63 11.97 9.62
N ILE A 39 0.35 12.63 9.00
CA ILE A 39 1.73 12.75 9.48
C ILE A 39 1.99 14.22 9.77
N ARG A 40 2.23 14.54 11.05
CA ARG A 40 2.49 15.92 11.50
C ARG A 40 3.98 16.17 11.63
N CYS A 41 4.52 17.10 10.86
CA CYS A 41 5.95 17.44 10.85
C CYS A 41 6.17 18.81 11.49
N ALA A 42 7.32 19.00 12.14
CA ALA A 42 7.66 20.31 12.71
C ALA A 42 7.90 21.34 11.61
N LEU A 43 8.54 20.92 10.51
CA LEU A 43 8.77 21.73 9.33
C LEU A 43 8.26 21.02 8.08
N VAL A 44 7.58 21.75 7.20
CA VAL A 44 7.19 21.28 5.87
C VAL A 44 7.66 22.24 4.79
N GLU A 45 8.44 21.70 3.86
CA GLU A 45 8.91 22.37 2.65
C GLU A 45 8.13 21.80 1.46
N ALA A 46 7.34 22.65 0.80
CA ALA A 46 6.45 22.23 -0.28
C ALA A 46 6.93 22.79 -1.62
N GLU A 47 7.39 21.89 -2.50
CA GLU A 47 7.74 22.16 -3.89
C GLU A 47 6.93 21.21 -4.77
N LEU A 48 5.64 21.53 -4.92
CA LEU A 48 4.67 20.62 -5.56
C LEU A 48 5.14 20.18 -6.95
N PRO A 49 4.97 18.89 -7.31
CA PRO A 49 4.19 17.87 -6.60
C PRO A 49 4.95 17.13 -5.49
N THR A 50 6.17 17.55 -5.13
CA THR A 50 6.95 16.98 -4.03
C THR A 50 6.72 17.78 -2.75
N VAL A 51 6.56 17.09 -1.62
CA VAL A 51 6.52 17.75 -0.30
C VAL A 51 7.45 17.01 0.64
N PHE A 52 8.31 17.76 1.31
CA PHE A 52 9.25 17.24 2.29
C PHE A 52 8.88 17.72 3.69
N GLY A 53 8.80 16.80 4.64
CA GLY A 53 8.56 17.08 6.05
C GLY A 53 9.74 16.62 6.90
N ARG A 54 10.11 17.41 7.91
CA ARG A 54 11.17 17.11 8.87
C ARG A 54 10.62 17.05 10.30
N ASP A 55 11.24 16.23 11.12
CA ASP A 55 10.86 15.98 12.52
C ASP A 55 9.38 15.62 12.63
N CYS A 56 9.04 14.50 12.00
CA CYS A 56 7.67 14.04 11.80
C CYS A 56 7.21 13.10 12.93
N GLY A 57 5.96 13.26 13.38
CA GLY A 57 5.30 12.36 14.33
C GLY A 57 4.81 11.08 13.65
N ASN A 58 5.74 10.25 13.20
CA ASN A 58 5.49 8.95 12.57
C ASN A 58 6.57 7.95 13.00
N GLU A 59 6.23 6.66 13.10
CA GLU A 59 7.18 5.58 13.42
C GLU A 59 7.44 4.66 12.22
N HIS A 60 6.74 4.88 11.11
CA HIS A 60 6.85 4.05 9.91
C HIS A 60 8.19 4.28 9.19
N TRP A 61 8.88 3.19 8.87
CA TRP A 61 10.05 3.17 8.01
C TRP A 61 9.70 2.50 6.68
N GLY A 62 10.01 3.18 5.58
CA GLY A 62 9.82 2.64 4.24
C GLY A 62 8.71 3.33 3.45
N PRO A 63 8.15 2.64 2.43
CA PRO A 63 7.19 3.23 1.52
C PRO A 63 5.86 3.48 2.22
N ILE A 64 5.22 4.61 1.91
CA ILE A 64 3.91 5.01 2.40
C ILE A 64 3.02 5.44 1.23
N GLN A 65 1.71 5.21 1.37
CA GLN A 65 0.70 5.56 0.36
C GLN A 65 -0.48 6.25 1.04
N ASP A 66 -1.20 7.08 0.28
CA ASP A 66 -2.42 7.79 0.68
C ASP A 66 -2.33 8.41 2.09
N PHE A 67 -1.51 9.46 2.19
CA PHE A 67 -1.21 10.13 3.45
C PHE A 67 -1.25 11.65 3.30
N VAL A 68 -1.34 12.33 4.44
CA VAL A 68 -1.37 13.79 4.53
C VAL A 68 -0.19 14.26 5.38
N ILE A 69 0.69 15.08 4.80
CA ILE A 69 1.72 15.80 5.54
C ILE A 69 1.09 17.10 6.07
N VAL A 70 1.20 17.33 7.37
CA VAL A 70 0.69 18.54 8.03
C VAL A 70 1.84 19.26 8.71
N ASP A 71 2.01 20.52 8.36
CA ASP A 71 2.92 21.43 9.04
C ASP A 71 2.34 21.82 10.40
N ARG A 72 3.10 21.60 11.47
CA ARG A 72 2.61 21.79 12.85
C ARG A 72 2.28 23.26 13.14
N ASP A 73 3.10 24.18 12.64
CA ASP A 73 3.03 25.60 12.99
C ASP A 73 2.03 26.35 12.11
N THR A 74 2.13 26.17 10.79
CA THR A 74 1.29 26.85 9.80
C THR A 74 -0.04 26.16 9.55
N ARG A 75 -0.18 24.91 10.01
CA ARG A 75 -1.36 24.05 9.78
C ARG A 75 -1.65 23.78 8.29
N LYS A 76 -0.70 24.07 7.40
CA LYS A 76 -0.80 23.69 5.98
C LYS A 76 -0.79 22.17 5.87
N ALA A 77 -1.64 21.62 5.01
CA ALA A 77 -1.79 20.19 4.81
C ALA A 77 -1.67 19.82 3.34
N PHE A 78 -1.00 18.71 3.06
CA PHE A 78 -0.72 18.21 1.72
C PHE A 78 -1.06 16.73 1.64
N HIS A 79 -2.04 16.38 0.81
CA HIS A 79 -2.35 14.98 0.53
C HIS A 79 -1.43 14.46 -0.56
N CYS A 80 -0.68 13.40 -0.29
CA CYS A 80 0.28 12.77 -1.19
C CYS A 80 -0.18 11.34 -1.49
N ARG A 81 -0.01 10.92 -2.75
CA ARG A 81 -0.42 9.57 -3.18
C ARG A 81 0.58 8.52 -2.72
N SER A 82 1.87 8.83 -2.83
CA SER A 82 2.95 7.93 -2.48
C SER A 82 4.11 8.68 -1.85
N GLY A 83 5.03 7.96 -1.22
CA GLY A 83 6.18 8.56 -0.55
C GLY A 83 7.02 7.56 0.21
N TRP A 84 7.97 8.11 0.96
CA TRP A 84 8.86 7.36 1.84
C TRP A 84 8.96 8.06 3.20
N ALA A 85 9.04 7.27 4.26
CA ALA A 85 9.24 7.75 5.61
C ALA A 85 10.48 7.10 6.24
N GLU A 86 11.22 7.88 7.02
CA GLU A 86 12.32 7.40 7.87
C GLU A 86 11.96 7.61 9.34
N GLY A 87 10.92 6.90 9.78
CA GLY A 87 10.39 7.01 11.14
C GLY A 87 10.02 8.45 11.45
N SER A 88 10.63 8.99 12.50
CA SER A 88 10.38 10.33 12.98
C SER A 88 11.27 11.41 12.38
N LEU A 89 12.26 11.04 11.56
CA LEU A 89 13.27 11.98 11.04
C LEU A 89 12.69 12.84 9.93
N TRP A 90 12.15 12.20 8.90
CA TRP A 90 11.59 12.90 7.75
C TRP A 90 10.58 12.03 6.98
N VAL A 91 9.78 12.72 6.17
CA VAL A 91 8.85 12.15 5.19
C VAL A 91 8.97 12.90 3.88
N ARG A 92 9.05 12.18 2.77
CA ARG A 92 8.98 12.74 1.42
C ARG A 92 7.74 12.19 0.72
N GLY A 93 6.87 13.06 0.25
CA GLY A 93 5.69 12.71 -0.53
C GLY A 93 5.79 13.13 -1.98
N GLU A 94 5.20 12.30 -2.84
CA GLU A 94 5.03 12.52 -4.28
C GLU A 94 3.55 12.64 -4.63
N ASP A 95 3.29 13.24 -5.80
CA ASP A 95 1.95 13.53 -6.30
C ASP A 95 1.09 14.26 -5.26
N CYS A 96 1.72 15.19 -4.55
CA CYS A 96 1.09 15.93 -3.47
C CYS A 96 0.20 17.05 -4.02
N ARG A 97 -0.90 17.31 -3.30
CA ARG A 97 -1.75 18.48 -3.49
C ARG A 97 -2.07 19.10 -2.15
N GLN A 98 -2.15 20.43 -2.11
CA GLN A 98 -2.60 21.12 -0.90
C GLN A 98 -4.08 20.79 -0.63
N VAL A 99 -4.40 20.52 0.62
CA VAL A 99 -5.75 20.21 1.10
C VAL A 99 -6.06 21.00 2.36
N ARG A 100 -7.33 20.98 2.78
CA ARG A 100 -7.70 21.46 4.11
C ARG A 100 -7.12 20.52 5.16
N ALA A 101 -6.59 21.07 6.24
CA ALA A 101 -6.11 20.26 7.35
C ALA A 101 -7.25 19.39 7.92
N PRO A 102 -7.02 18.07 8.12
CA PRO A 102 -8.02 17.23 8.76
C PRO A 102 -8.23 17.68 10.23
N GLY A 103 -9.47 17.96 10.59
CA GLY A 103 -9.87 18.40 11.94
C GLY A 103 -9.73 19.90 12.21
N ALA A 104 -9.79 20.75 11.17
CA ALA A 104 -9.97 22.20 11.28
C ALA A 104 -11.44 22.59 11.14
#